data_AF-A0A6N2SYM6-F1
#
_entry.id   AF-A0A6N2SYM6-F1
#
_cell.length_a   1.000
_cell.length_b   1.000
_cell.length_c   1.000
_cell.angle_alpha   90.00
_cell.angle_beta   90.00
_cell.angle_gamma   90.00
#
_symmetry.space_group_name_H-M   'P 1'
#
loop_
_entity.id
_entity.type
_entity.pdbx_description
1 polymer ?
#
loop_
_entity_poly.entity_id
_entity_poly.type
_entity_poly.pdbx_seq_one_letter_code
_entity_poly.pdbx_strand_id
1 'polypeptide(L)' 'MRPLKQRVSLTLDEDVIESVKLLAEECDRSFSQYVNLVLKEHLAQKKEKQQ' A
#
# COMPACT_ATOMS: atom_id res chain seq x y z
N MET A 1 -5.94 -14.90 18.80
CA MET A 1 -4.98 -14.38 17.81
C MET A 1 -5.76 -13.70 16.70
N ARG A 2 -5.72 -12.37 16.61
CA ARG A 2 -6.38 -11.67 15.48
C ARG A 2 -5.55 -11.96 14.22
N PRO A 3 -6.16 -12.30 13.08
CA PRO A 3 -5.40 -12.55 11.85
C PRO A 3 -4.59 -11.29 11.52
N LEU A 4 -3.27 -11.40 11.54
CA LEU A 4 -2.35 -10.26 11.48
C LEU A 4 -2.46 -9.47 10.17
N LYS A 5 -2.87 -10.12 9.06
CA LYS A 5 -3.16 -9.50 7.75
C LYS A 5 -4.15 -10.39 7.00
N GLN A 6 -5.14 -9.79 6.34
CA GLN A 6 -6.01 -10.52 5.39
C GLN A 6 -5.43 -10.37 3.99
N ARG A 7 -5.41 -11.47 3.21
CA ARG A 7 -5.07 -11.41 1.80
C ARG A 7 -6.27 -10.83 1.05
N VAL A 8 -6.01 -9.77 0.28
CA VAL A 8 -7.00 -9.13 -0.57
C VAL A 8 -6.53 -9.25 -2.01
N SER A 9 -7.44 -9.55 -2.93
CA SER A 9 -7.20 -9.44 -4.37
C SER A 9 -7.72 -8.08 -4.81
N LEU A 10 -6.89 -7.30 -5.49
CA LEU A 10 -7.26 -5.99 -6.01
C LEU A 10 -6.66 -5.85 -7.41
N THR A 11 -7.36 -5.12 -8.28
CA THR A 11 -6.89 -4.79 -9.62
C THR A 11 -6.28 -3.40 -9.59
N LEU A 12 -5.11 -3.24 -10.19
CA LEU A 12 -4.43 -1.96 -10.43
C LEU A 12 -4.11 -1.86 -11.90
N ASP A 13 -4.02 -0.63 -12.38
CA ASP A 13 -3.50 -0.34 -13.71
C ASP A 13 -2.01 -0.74 -13.79
N GLU A 14 -1.57 -1.08 -15.00
CA GLU A 14 -0.22 -1.63 -15.25
C GLU A 14 0.88 -0.64 -14.87
N ASP A 15 0.70 0.63 -15.20
CA ASP A 15 1.60 1.73 -14.86
C ASP A 15 1.77 1.91 -13.34
N VAL A 16 0.68 1.73 -12.59
CA VAL A 16 0.70 1.76 -11.12
C VAL A 16 1.48 0.57 -10.57
N ILE A 17 1.28 -0.63 -11.13
CA ILE A 17 2.00 -1.83 -10.70
C ILE A 17 3.51 -1.67 -10.91
N GLU A 18 3.94 -1.19 -12.07
CA GLU A 18 5.35 -0.95 -12.37
C GLU A 18 5.96 0.08 -11.42
N SER A 19 5.30 1.22 -11.24
CA SER A 19 5.76 2.29 -10.36
C SER A 19 5.91 1.80 -8.92
N VAL A 20 4.90 1.07 -8.41
CA VAL A 20 4.92 0.54 -7.05
C VAL A 20 5.98 -0.54 -6.87
N LYS A 21 6.22 -1.38 -7.89
CA LYS A 21 7.30 -2.38 -7.84
C LYS A 21 8.67 -1.72 -7.72
N LEU A 22 8.96 -0.72 -8.55
CA LEU A 22 10.22 0.02 -8.50
C LEU A 22 10.45 0.65 -7.12
N LEU A 23 9.44 1.36 -6.60
CA LEU A 23 9.52 2.00 -5.28
C LEU A 23 9.66 0.99 -4.13
N ALA A 24 9.04 -0.18 -4.26
CA ALA A 24 9.16 -1.26 -3.29
C ALA A 24 10.56 -1.89 -3.29
N GLU A 25 11.17 -2.06 -4.47
CA GLU A 25 12.54 -2.54 -4.63
C GLU A 25 13.55 -1.53 -4.05
N GLU A 26 13.40 -0.25 -4.35
CA GLU A 26 14.25 0.82 -3.78
C GLU A 26 14.20 0.87 -2.25
N CYS A 27 13.06 0.51 -1.65
CA CYS A 27 12.85 0.49 -0.21
C CYS A 27 13.21 -0.83 0.47
N ASP A 28 13.68 -1.85 -0.27
CA ASP A 28 13.89 -3.23 0.20
C ASP A 28 12.63 -3.78 0.91
N ARG A 29 11.48 -3.66 0.24
CA ARG A 29 10.17 -4.08 0.77
C ARG A 29 9.39 -4.89 -0.26
N SER A 30 8.55 -5.79 0.25
CA SER A 30 7.60 -6.48 -0.62
C SER A 30 6.54 -5.51 -1.17
N PHE A 31 6.06 -5.76 -2.39
CA PHE A 31 4.98 -5.01 -3.03
C PHE A 31 3.77 -4.82 -2.10
N SER A 32 3.28 -5.91 -1.49
CA SER A 32 2.14 -5.86 -0.56
C SER A 32 2.40 -5.01 0.67
N GLN A 33 3.65 -4.94 1.16
CA GLN A 33 4.02 -4.10 2.28
C GLN A 33 4.09 -2.62 1.88
N TYR A 34 4.62 -2.33 0.69
CA TYR A 34 4.68 -0.97 0.16
C TYR A 34 3.28 -0.41 -0.08
N VAL A 35 2.41 -1.17 -0.77
CA VAL A 35 0.99 -0.78 -0.98
C VAL A 35 0.30 -0.49 0.35
N ASN A 36 0.52 -1.33 1.36
CA ASN A 36 -0.10 -1.13 2.68
C ASN A 36 0.41 0.14 3.39
N LEU A 37 1.68 0.51 3.21
CA LEU A 37 2.23 1.76 3.74
C LEU A 37 1.53 2.97 3.10
N VAL A 38 1.50 3.01 1.76
CA VAL A 38 0.89 4.09 0.99
C VAL A 38 -0.60 4.25 1.35
N LEU A 39 -1.33 3.14 1.46
CA LEU A 39 -2.74 3.17 1.86
C LEU A 39 -2.92 3.71 3.29
N LYS A 40 -2.05 3.34 4.23
CA LYS A 40 -2.11 3.87 5.60
C LYS A 40 -1.87 5.37 5.65
N GLU A 41 -0.89 5.87 4.91
CA GLU A 41 -0.61 7.31 4.82
C GLU A 41 -1.77 8.05 4.17
N HIS A 42 -2.32 7.53 3.07
CA HIS A 42 -3.50 8.11 2.42
C HIS A 42 -4.70 8.19 3.37
N LEU A 43 -4.95 7.12 4.15
CA LEU A 43 -6.02 7.10 5.15
C LEU A 43 -5.76 8.06 6.31
N ALA A 44 -4.51 8.22 6.75
CA ALA A 44 -4.13 9.18 7.79
C ALA A 44 -4.41 10.63 7.33
N GLN A 45 -3.94 11.00 6.14
CA GLN A 45 -4.16 12.32 5.56
C GLN A 45 -5.65 12.64 5.38
N LYS A 46 -6.46 11.65 4.99
CA LYS A 46 -7.93 11.85 4.89
C LYS A 46 -8.59 12.05 6.25
N LYS A 47 -8.10 11.39 7.30
CA LYS A 47 -8.62 11.60 8.66
C LYS A 47 -8.26 12.98 9.20
N GLU A 48 -7.04 13.45 8.94
CA GLU A 48 -6.58 14.79 9.36
C GLU A 48 -7.35 15.91 8.64
N LYS A 49 -7.73 15.72 7.37
CA LYS A 49 -8.56 16.71 6.63
C LYS A 49 -10.04 16.71 7.02
N GLN A 50 -10.50 15.73 7.80
CA GLN A 50 -11.89 15.62 8.27
C GLN A 50 -12.04 16.03 9.74
N GLN A 51 -10.96 16.46 10.39
CA GLN A 51 -10.96 17.05 11.73
C GLN A 51 -10.78 18.56 11.65
#